data_AF-A0A3L7N1F6-F1
#
_entry.id   AF-A0A3L7N1F6-F1
#
_cell.length_a   1.000
_cell.length_b   1.000
_cell.length_c   1.000
_cell.angle_alpha   90.00
_cell.angle_beta   90.00
_cell.angle_gamma   90.00
#
_symmetry.space_group_name_H-M   'P 1'
#
loop_
_entity.id
_entity.type
_entity.pdbx_description
1 polymer ?
#
loop_
_entity_poly.entity_id
_entity_poly.type
_entity_poly.pdbx_seq_one_letter_code
_entity_poly.pdbx_strand_id
1 'polypeptide(L)' 'MSTPMMQQYLEAKNSHPGMMLLFRMGDFYELFNEDAQEASRILGLTLTSRDKSVPMAGFP' A
#
# COMPACT_ATOMS: atom_id res chain seq x y z
N MET A 1 15.83 -1.34 -8.58
CA MET A 1 14.81 -1.54 -9.63
C MET A 1 13.48 -1.76 -8.92
N SER A 2 12.44 -1.02 -9.28
CA SER A 2 11.09 -1.28 -8.76
C SER A 2 10.56 -2.59 -9.35
N THR A 3 9.88 -3.40 -8.54
CA THR A 3 9.27 -4.65 -9.02
C THR A 3 8.09 -4.34 -9.96
N PRO A 4 7.73 -5.23 -10.91
CA PRO A 4 6.60 -5.00 -11.83
C PRO A 4 5.30 -4.63 -11.11
N MET A 5 5.04 -5.26 -9.96
CA MET A 5 3.87 -4.95 -9.15
C MET A 5 3.93 -3.53 -8.54
N MET A 6 5.08 -3.09 -8.03
CA MET A 6 5.20 -1.73 -7.51
C MET A 6 5.07 -0.68 -8.62
N GLN A 7 5.45 -1.00 -9.87
CA GLN A 7 5.20 -0.11 -11.00
C GLN A 7 3.70 0.05 -11.25
N GLN A 8 2.94 -1.06 -11.30
CA GLN A 8 1.48 -1.01 -11.44
C GLN A 8 0.79 -0.27 -10.29
N TYR A 9 1.25 -0.48 -9.05
CA TYR A 9 0.75 0.27 -7.89
C TYR A 9 0.95 1.77 -8.05
N LEU A 10 2.16 2.20 -8.42
CA LEU A 10 2.49 3.62 -8.58
C LEU A 10 1.73 4.27 -9.75
N GLU A 11 1.54 3.56 -10.86
CA GLU A 11 0.73 4.04 -11.99
C GLU A 11 -0.74 4.27 -11.57
N ALA A 12 -1.33 3.31 -10.87
CA ALA A 12 -2.68 3.42 -10.36
C ALA A 12 -2.82 4.57 -9.33
N LYS A 13 -1.83 4.71 -8.43
CA LYS A 13 -1.78 5.76 -7.41
C LYS A 13 -1.66 7.15 -8.03
N ASN A 14 -0.79 7.31 -9.03
CA ASN A 14 -0.59 8.57 -9.74
C ASN A 14 -1.84 9.03 -10.49
N SER A 15 -2.70 8.09 -10.90
CA SER A 15 -3.98 8.38 -11.53
C SER A 15 -5.06 8.88 -10.55
N HIS A 16 -4.83 8.74 -9.24
CA HIS A 16 -5.79 9.10 -8.18
C HIS A 16 -5.12 9.93 -7.06
N PRO A 17 -4.68 11.16 -7.37
CA PRO A 17 -3.98 12.00 -6.41
C PRO A 17 -4.87 12.33 -5.19
N GLY A 18 -4.28 12.25 -4.00
CA GLY A 18 -4.96 12.54 -2.73
C GLY A 18 -5.90 11.45 -2.20
N MET A 19 -6.10 10.36 -2.95
CA MET A 19 -6.90 9.21 -2.50
C MET A 19 -6.00 8.10 -1.97
N MET A 20 -6.45 7.32 -0.98
CA MET A 20 -5.79 6.07 -0.62
C MET A 20 -6.05 4.99 -1.68
N LEU A 21 -5.01 4.23 -2.04
CA LEU A 21 -5.15 3.09 -2.96
C LEU A 21 -5.15 1.78 -2.19
N LEU A 22 -6.30 1.11 -2.18
CA LEU A 22 -6.44 -0.28 -1.73
C LEU A 22 -6.04 -1.21 -2.88
N PHE A 23 -4.80 -1.69 -2.87
CA PHE A 23 -4.28 -2.52 -3.95
C PHE A 23 -4.52 -4.00 -3.67
N ARG A 24 -5.32 -4.66 -4.52
CA ARG A 24 -5.68 -6.05 -4.31
C ARG A 24 -4.50 -6.99 -4.62
N MET A 25 -4.07 -7.72 -3.61
CA MET A 25 -3.01 -8.72 -3.67
C MET A 25 -3.56 -10.06 -3.18
N GLY A 26 -4.11 -10.83 -4.13
CA GLY A 26 -4.82 -12.07 -3.81
C GLY A 26 -6.09 -11.80 -3.02
N ASP A 27 -6.12 -12.29 -1.78
CA ASP A 27 -7.25 -12.18 -0.85
C ASP A 27 -7.13 -10.98 0.10
N PHE A 28 -6.12 -10.11 -0.07
CA PHE A 28 -5.92 -8.92 0.75
C PHE A 28 -5.98 -7.66 -0.08
N TYR A 29 -6.41 -6.57 0.56
CA TYR A 29 -6.08 -5.22 0.14
C TYR A 29 -4.88 -4.72 0.91
N GLU A 30 -3.81 -4.44 0.17
CA GLU A 30 -2.56 -3.90 0.70
C GLU A 30 -2.41 -2.43 0.31
N LEU A 31 -1.91 -1.64 1.24
CA LEU A 31 -1.51 -0.26 1.05
C LEU A 31 -0.02 -0.14 1.28
N PHE A 32 0.63 0.79 0.57
CA PHE A 32 2.08 1.00 0.66
C PHE A 32 2.44 2.46 0.93
N ASN A 33 3.62 2.69 1.49
CA ASN A 33 4.19 4.02 1.76
C ASN A 33 3.34 4.85 2.73
N GLU A 34 2.94 6.06 2.34
CA GLU A 34 2.15 6.98 3.16
C GLU A 34 0.75 6.43 3.43
N ASP A 35 0.12 5.79 2.43
CA ASP A 35 -1.20 5.18 2.58
C ASP A 35 -1.18 4.07 3.63
N ALA A 36 -0.10 3.29 3.71
CA ALA A 36 0.07 2.26 4.72
C ALA A 36 0.12 2.83 6.14
N GLN A 37 0.89 3.92 6.32
CA GLN A 37 1.04 4.57 7.62
C GLN A 37 -0.28 5.18 8.09
N GLU A 38 -0.98 5.86 7.18
CA GLU A 38 -2.24 6.51 7.49
C GLU A 38 -3.37 5.50 7.70
N ALA A 39 -3.45 4.44 6.89
CA ALA A 39 -4.41 3.36 7.10
C ALA A 39 -4.15 2.61 8.42
N SER A 40 -2.89 2.34 8.76
CA SER A 40 -2.53 1.77 10.07
C SER A 40 -3.02 2.64 11.21
N ARG A 41 -2.83 3.96 11.13
CA ARG A 41 -3.26 4.91 12.17
C ARG A 41 -4.78 5.03 12.27
N ILE A 42 -5.49 5.17 11.15
CA ILE A 42 -6.94 5.39 11.13
C ILE A 42 -7.71 4.11 11.47
N LEU A 43 -7.29 2.99 10.90
CA LEU A 43 -8.01 1.71 10.98
C LEU A 43 -7.46 0.78 12.07
N GLY A 44 -6.35 1.14 12.72
CA GLY A 44 -5.71 0.31 13.74
C GLY A 44 -5.03 -0.93 13.15
N LEU A 45 -4.61 -0.90 11.88
CA LEU A 45 -3.91 -2.02 11.25
C LEU A 45 -2.47 -2.10 11.73
N THR A 46 -1.90 -3.30 11.76
CA THR A 46 -0.47 -3.48 11.99
C THR A 46 0.33 -2.87 10.83
N LEU A 47 1.19 -1.90 11.11
CA LEU A 47 2.16 -1.37 10.15
C LEU A 47 3.39 -2.29 10.09
N THR A 48 3.68 -2.80 8.91
CA THR A 48 4.83 -3.67 8.63
C THR A 48 5.70 -3.05 7.52
N SER A 49 6.70 -3.78 7.04
CA SER A 49 7.47 -3.37 5.88
C SER A 49 7.72 -4.52 4.91
N ARG A 50 7.61 -4.20 3.62
CA ARG A 50 8.01 -5.07 2.52
C ARG A 50 9.45 -4.81 2.14
N ASP A 51 10.21 -5.87 1.86
CA ASP A 51 11.63 -5.81 1.54
C ASP A 51 12.43 -4.92 2.52
N LYS A 52 12.02 -4.98 3.80
CA LYS A 52 12.55 -4.22 4.95
C LYS A 52 12.50 -2.68 4.85
N SER A 53 11.94 -2.12 3.78
CA SER A 53 12.10 -0.69 3.47
C SER A 53 10.81 0.01 3.04
N VAL A 54 9.81 -0.70 2.53
CA VAL A 54 8.55 -0.10 2.06
C VAL A 54 7.48 -0.32 3.13
N PRO A 55 6.96 0.73 3.80
CA PRO A 55 5.86 0.60 4.75
C PRO A 55 4.65 -0.07 4.10
N MET A 56 4.02 -1.01 4.82
CA MET A 56 2.90 -1.81 4.31
C MET A 56 1.88 -2.09 5.41
N ALA A 57 0.60 -1.95 5.09
CA ALA A 57 -0.51 -2.35 5.93
C ALA A 57 -1.59 -2.98 5.05
N GLY A 58 -2.40 -3.88 5.58
CA GLY A 58 -3.45 -4.52 4.80
C GLY A 58 -4.47 -5.27 5.65
N PHE A 59 -5.55 -5.67 4.99
CA PHE A 59 -6.66 -6.43 5.55
C PHE A 59 -7.27 -7.34 4.48
N PRO A 60 -7.92 -8.46 4.86
CA PRO A 60 -8.62 -9.33 3.93
C PRO A 60 -9.85 -8.64 3.29
#